data_AF-A0A8H7VC98-F1
#
_entry.id   AF-A0A8H7VC98-F1
#
_cell.length_a   1.000
_cell.length_b   1.000
_cell.length_c   1.000
_cell.angle_alpha   90.00
_cell.angle_beta   90.00
_cell.angle_gamma   90.00
#
_symmetry.space_group_name_H-M   'P 1'
#
loop_
_entity.id
_entity.type
_entity.pdbx_description
1 polymer ?
#
loop_
_entity_poly.entity_id
_entity_poly.type
_entity_poly.pdbx_seq_one_letter_code
_entity_poly.pdbx_strand_id
1 'polypeptide(L)'
;MYTWSQNLVALIQWFAPANFIMTFDESCDSMENIIQKDGNTGNVKGLIFPNRIIVTANHQIYADWIYIWCIAYLAKAHGVLKIILKSSLKNLPRKLAMDKENIISNLERSKKGNQSLWLVLFPEGTVVSPSTRKRSKSFAELNDMKDNKYTLLPRSTGLRLCTTTLADSIDYIYDFTIGYSGINANDIPEQVYTIQSVFFFNFFPKQVHVYVRRFKVNSIPIENETEFNNWNLERWKEKDELMDHFYKKGKFPNNSSSSDTDRVIDIPIQLNNSLLDLAQIWVFIVPYLLVLKKLLFFKDVSA
;
A
#
# COMPACT_ATOMS: atom_id res chain seq x y z
N MET A 1 14.65 11.78 5.36
CA MET A 1 13.44 11.07 4.91
C MET A 1 13.18 9.79 5.69
N TYR A 2 14.21 9.04 6.12
CA TYR A 2 14.09 7.87 7.01
C TYR A 2 13.25 8.15 8.28
N THR A 3 13.49 9.27 8.95
CA THR A 3 12.80 9.67 10.20
C THR A 3 11.28 9.84 10.08
N TRP A 4 10.76 10.24 8.92
CA TRP A 4 9.32 10.46 8.75
C TRP A 4 8.54 9.13 8.74
N SER A 5 9.14 8.06 8.25
CA SER A 5 8.53 6.73 8.24
C SER A 5 8.40 6.13 9.65
N GLN A 6 9.41 6.34 10.49
CA GLN A 6 9.44 5.85 11.87
C GLN A 6 8.35 6.54 12.68
N ASN A 7 8.10 7.83 12.44
CA ASN A 7 6.98 8.54 13.05
C ASN A 7 5.64 7.88 12.72
N LEU A 8 5.42 7.49 11.47
CA LEU A 8 4.15 6.90 11.05
C LEU A 8 3.93 5.51 11.66
N VAL A 9 4.98 4.69 11.70
CA VAL A 9 4.94 3.38 12.38
C VAL A 9 4.72 3.56 13.88
N ALA A 10 5.39 4.52 14.53
CA ALA A 10 5.18 4.85 15.94
C ALA A 10 3.75 5.31 16.23
N LEU A 11 3.17 6.14 15.35
CA LEU A 11 1.78 6.58 15.45
C LEU A 11 0.82 5.38 15.43
N ILE A 12 0.99 4.44 14.50
CA ILE A 12 0.19 3.21 14.48
C ILE A 12 0.43 2.40 15.76
N GLN A 13 1.68 2.18 16.15
CA GLN A 13 2.03 1.38 17.33
C GLN A 13 1.35 1.90 18.62
N TRP A 14 1.19 3.22 18.77
CA TRP A 14 0.60 3.79 19.98
C TRP A 14 -0.90 4.06 19.90
N PHE A 15 -1.38 4.56 18.76
CA PHE A 15 -2.78 4.98 18.63
C PHE A 15 -3.67 3.93 17.98
N ALA A 16 -3.10 3.00 17.21
CA ALA A 16 -3.81 1.95 16.49
C ALA A 16 -3.02 0.61 16.45
N PRO A 17 -2.63 0.03 17.60
CA PRO A 17 -1.81 -1.18 17.65
C PRO A 17 -2.47 -2.33 16.90
N ALA A 18 -1.85 -2.75 15.81
CA ALA A 18 -2.36 -3.78 14.91
C ALA A 18 -1.24 -4.71 14.45
N ASN A 19 -1.62 -5.92 14.04
CA ASN A 19 -0.71 -6.87 13.41
C ASN A 19 -0.99 -6.97 11.91
N PHE A 20 0.07 -7.18 11.12
CA PHE A 20 -0.08 -7.69 9.77
C PHE A 20 -0.19 -9.21 9.80
N ILE A 21 -1.24 -9.72 9.16
CA ILE A 21 -1.36 -11.13 8.80
C ILE A 21 -1.08 -11.24 7.31
N MET A 22 0.15 -11.56 6.92
CA MET A 22 0.54 -11.59 5.51
C MET A 22 0.54 -13.02 4.99
N THR A 23 -0.22 -13.27 3.93
CA THR A 23 -0.28 -14.56 3.24
C THR A 23 0.42 -14.42 1.89
N PHE A 24 1.44 -15.24 1.64
CA PHE A 24 2.22 -15.21 0.40
C PHE A 24 1.80 -16.34 -0.54
N ASP A 25 1.39 -15.95 -1.74
CA ASP A 25 1.03 -16.83 -2.84
C ASP A 25 2.22 -17.66 -3.34
N GLU A 26 1.95 -18.76 -4.04
CA GLU A 26 2.97 -19.63 -4.63
C GLU A 26 3.92 -18.92 -5.59
N SER A 27 3.46 -17.84 -6.23
CA SER A 27 4.30 -17.00 -7.09
C SER A 27 5.44 -16.29 -6.34
N CYS A 28 5.31 -16.06 -5.02
CA CYS A 28 6.34 -15.44 -4.19
C CYS A 28 7.50 -16.41 -3.90
N ASP A 29 8.64 -15.86 -3.48
CA ASP A 29 9.81 -16.67 -3.10
C ASP A 29 9.53 -17.58 -1.90
N SER A 30 10.49 -18.46 -1.57
CA SER A 30 10.42 -19.26 -0.34
C SER A 30 10.33 -18.34 0.88
N MET A 31 9.67 -18.81 1.95
CA MET A 31 9.51 -18.01 3.15
C MET A 31 10.87 -17.59 3.74
N GLU A 32 11.89 -18.43 3.66
CA GLU A 32 13.27 -18.13 4.09
C GLU A 32 13.88 -16.92 3.36
N ASN A 33 13.54 -16.73 2.08
CA ASN A 33 14.01 -15.61 1.27
C ASN A 33 13.16 -14.35 1.41
N ILE A 34 11.98 -14.44 2.04
CA ILE A 34 11.05 -13.32 2.24
C ILE A 34 11.14 -12.77 3.66
N ILE A 35 11.44 -13.59 4.66
CA ILE A 35 11.38 -13.19 6.06
C ILE A 35 12.77 -12.97 6.64
N GLN A 36 12.93 -11.87 7.36
CA GLN A 36 14.08 -11.65 8.24
C GLN A 36 13.67 -11.99 9.68
N LYS A 37 14.24 -13.06 10.24
CA LYS A 37 14.03 -13.44 11.65
C LYS A 37 15.02 -12.74 12.58
N ASP A 38 14.59 -12.46 13.80
CA ASP A 38 15.46 -11.99 14.87
C ASP A 38 16.27 -13.17 15.44
N GLY A 39 17.59 -13.02 15.53
CA GLY A 39 18.48 -14.10 15.95
C GLY A 39 18.31 -14.56 17.39
N ASN A 40 17.71 -13.74 18.26
CA ASN A 40 17.51 -14.08 19.67
C ASN A 40 16.13 -14.68 19.94
N THR A 41 15.10 -14.19 19.26
CA THR A 41 13.70 -14.59 19.52
C THR A 41 13.13 -15.55 18.48
N GLY A 42 13.73 -15.65 17.29
CA GLY A 42 13.20 -16.42 16.16
C GLY A 42 11.97 -15.79 15.49
N ASN A 43 11.43 -14.70 16.04
CA ASN A 43 10.27 -13.99 15.51
C ASN A 43 10.61 -13.26 14.20
N VAL A 44 9.62 -13.07 13.33
CA VAL A 44 9.78 -12.27 12.11
C VAL A 44 9.93 -10.79 12.49
N LYS A 45 11.02 -10.18 12.07
CA LYS A 45 11.39 -8.78 12.37
C LYS A 45 11.34 -7.87 11.14
N GLY A 46 11.35 -8.47 9.95
CA GLY A 46 11.35 -7.70 8.72
C GLY A 46 11.04 -8.57 7.51
N LEU A 47 10.92 -7.88 6.38
CA LEU A 47 10.62 -8.48 5.10
C LEU A 47 11.78 -8.21 4.14
N ILE A 48 11.97 -9.11 3.20
CA ILE A 48 12.98 -9.04 2.15
C ILE A 48 12.23 -8.88 0.83
N PHE A 49 12.47 -7.76 0.18
CA PHE A 49 11.93 -7.44 -1.12
C PHE A 49 13.03 -6.85 -2.00
N PRO A 50 12.89 -6.90 -3.32
CA PRO A 50 13.82 -6.23 -4.22
C PRO A 50 13.89 -4.72 -3.96
N ASN A 51 15.05 -4.15 -4.24
CA ASN A 51 15.32 -2.72 -4.10
C ASN A 51 14.45 -1.85 -5.01
N ARG A 52 13.96 -2.42 -6.11
CA ARG A 52 13.06 -1.76 -7.05
C ARG A 52 11.87 -2.63 -7.36
N ILE A 53 10.68 -2.15 -7.07
CA ILE A 53 9.42 -2.83 -7.38
C ILE A 53 8.32 -1.83 -7.74
N ILE A 54 7.34 -2.32 -8.48
CA ILE A 54 6.00 -1.73 -8.54
C ILE A 54 5.09 -2.53 -7.62
N VAL A 55 4.31 -1.85 -6.78
CA VAL A 55 3.29 -2.43 -5.91
C VAL A 55 1.92 -1.95 -6.38
N THR A 56 1.01 -2.89 -6.67
CA THR A 56 -0.40 -2.62 -6.90
C THR A 56 -1.21 -3.06 -5.70
N ALA A 57 -2.22 -2.28 -5.29
CA ALA A 57 -3.11 -2.66 -4.21
C ALA A 57 -4.57 -2.31 -4.50
N ASN A 58 -5.50 -3.07 -3.90
CA ASN A 58 -6.89 -2.61 -3.78
C ASN A 58 -6.97 -1.42 -2.82
N HIS A 59 -8.01 -0.60 -2.94
CA HIS A 59 -8.18 0.60 -2.11
C HIS A 59 -9.49 0.56 -1.33
N GLN A 60 -9.46 0.01 -0.12
CA GLN A 60 -10.61 -0.13 0.76
C GLN A 60 -10.82 1.12 1.63
N ILE A 61 -9.75 1.65 2.23
CA ILE A 61 -9.80 2.80 3.14
C ILE A 61 -8.71 3.84 2.82
N TYR A 62 -8.93 5.09 3.19
CA TYR A 62 -7.97 6.19 2.97
C TYR A 62 -6.66 5.96 3.71
N ALA A 63 -6.65 5.14 4.77
CA ALA A 63 -5.43 4.77 5.49
C ALA A 63 -4.61 3.64 4.81
N ASP A 64 -5.04 3.04 3.69
CA ASP A 64 -4.32 1.95 3.01
C ASP A 64 -2.85 2.28 2.74
N TRP A 65 -2.57 3.53 2.32
CA TRP A 65 -1.20 3.97 2.04
C TRP A 65 -0.31 3.99 3.28
N ILE A 66 -0.88 4.19 4.48
CA ILE A 66 -0.16 4.15 5.76
C ILE A 66 0.27 2.72 6.05
N TYR A 67 -0.62 1.74 5.85
CA TYR A 67 -0.29 0.33 6.05
C TYR A 67 0.74 -0.17 5.03
N ILE A 68 0.63 0.22 3.76
CA ILE A 68 1.66 -0.10 2.75
C ILE A 68 3.00 0.56 3.12
N TRP A 69 2.98 1.78 3.68
CA TRP A 69 4.21 2.41 4.20
C TRP A 69 4.82 1.60 5.35
N CYS A 70 4.00 1.07 6.26
CA CYS A 70 4.47 0.20 7.34
C CYS A 70 5.09 -1.10 6.80
N ILE A 71 4.51 -1.72 5.76
CA ILE A 71 5.12 -2.86 5.06
C ILE A 71 6.46 -2.46 4.45
N ALA A 72 6.54 -1.29 3.80
CA ALA A 72 7.79 -0.77 3.26
C ALA A 72 8.82 -0.48 4.37
N TYR A 73 8.38 -0.14 5.58
CA TYR A 73 9.27 -0.01 6.73
C TYR A 73 9.88 -1.35 7.13
N LEU A 74 9.05 -2.39 7.23
CA LEU A 74 9.49 -3.77 7.48
C LEU A 74 10.46 -4.28 6.39
N ALA A 75 10.27 -3.82 5.16
CA ALA A 75 11.15 -4.11 4.02
C ALA A 75 12.38 -3.18 3.90
N LYS A 76 12.58 -2.24 4.85
CA LYS A 76 13.63 -1.19 4.79
C LYS A 76 13.60 -0.33 3.51
N ALA A 77 12.46 -0.27 2.84
CA ALA A 77 12.22 0.47 1.60
C ALA A 77 11.40 1.77 1.79
N HIS A 78 10.98 2.07 3.02
CA HIS A 78 10.14 3.23 3.34
C HIS A 78 10.71 4.59 2.91
N GLY A 79 12.04 4.73 2.83
CA GLY A 79 12.70 5.98 2.39
C GLY A 79 12.66 6.20 0.88
N VAL A 80 12.30 5.17 0.11
CA VAL A 80 12.26 5.16 -1.36
C VAL A 80 10.85 4.87 -1.90
N LEU A 81 9.86 4.84 -1.02
CA LEU A 81 8.44 4.69 -1.35
C LEU A 81 7.94 5.93 -2.07
N LYS A 82 7.30 5.74 -3.23
CA LYS A 82 6.59 6.78 -3.98
C LYS A 82 5.17 6.28 -4.27
N ILE A 83 4.17 7.09 -3.93
CA ILE A 83 2.76 6.76 -4.18
C ILE A 83 2.24 7.68 -5.29
N ILE A 84 1.64 7.11 -6.34
CA ILE A 84 0.98 7.89 -7.39
C ILE A 84 -0.48 8.14 -6.98
N LEU A 85 -0.81 9.39 -6.67
CA LEU A 85 -2.17 9.80 -6.31
C LEU A 85 -2.96 10.30 -7.53
N LYS A 86 -4.25 9.95 -7.61
CA LYS A 86 -5.17 10.35 -8.69
C LYS A 86 -5.39 11.86 -8.82
N SER A 87 -5.17 12.64 -7.76
CA SER A 87 -5.56 14.06 -7.72
C SER A 87 -4.65 14.99 -8.52
N SER A 88 -3.44 14.59 -8.91
CA SER A 88 -2.62 15.37 -9.85
C SER A 88 -3.28 15.49 -11.24
N LEU A 89 -4.04 14.47 -11.65
CA LEU A 89 -4.46 14.26 -13.04
C LEU A 89 -5.83 14.88 -13.42
N LYS A 90 -6.58 15.46 -12.46
CA LYS A 90 -8.04 15.53 -12.63
C LYS A 90 -8.59 16.72 -13.44
N ASN A 91 -7.87 17.85 -13.56
CA ASN A 91 -8.54 19.12 -13.92
C ASN A 91 -8.09 19.85 -15.19
N LEU A 92 -7.24 19.33 -16.09
CA LEU A 92 -7.07 19.90 -17.45
C LEU A 92 -6.36 18.89 -18.39
N PRO A 93 -6.76 18.75 -19.68
CA PRO A 93 -6.09 17.86 -20.64
C PRO A 93 -4.60 18.18 -20.85
N ARG A 94 -4.21 19.47 -20.75
CA ARG A 94 -2.80 19.88 -20.76
C ARG A 94 -2.01 19.41 -19.55
N LYS A 95 -2.62 19.41 -18.35
CA LYS A 95 -1.97 18.88 -17.13
C LYS A 95 -1.78 17.38 -17.19
N LEU A 96 -2.72 16.64 -17.79
CA LEU A 96 -2.59 15.19 -17.94
C LEU A 96 -1.38 14.79 -18.80
N ALA A 97 -1.14 15.49 -19.91
CA ALA A 97 0.03 15.25 -20.76
C ALA A 97 1.33 15.65 -20.05
N MET A 98 1.37 16.84 -19.44
CA MET A 98 2.54 17.30 -18.66
C MET A 98 2.83 16.40 -17.45
N ASP A 99 1.81 15.88 -16.77
CA ASP A 99 1.99 14.96 -15.65
C ASP A 99 2.51 13.61 -16.10
N LYS A 100 2.07 13.08 -17.25
CA LYS A 100 2.63 11.86 -17.83
C LYS A 100 4.12 12.02 -18.13
N GLU A 101 4.51 13.11 -18.79
CA GLU A 101 5.91 13.40 -19.10
C GLU A 101 6.75 13.58 -17.84
N ASN A 102 6.22 14.28 -16.83
CA ASN A 102 6.89 14.44 -15.53
C ASN A 102 7.06 13.11 -14.80
N ILE A 103 6.03 12.25 -14.80
CA ILE A 103 6.11 10.90 -14.22
C ILE A 103 7.18 10.09 -14.95
N ILE A 104 7.13 10.03 -16.29
CA ILE A 104 8.13 9.31 -17.10
C ILE A 104 9.54 9.85 -16.80
N SER A 105 9.75 11.16 -16.86
CA SER A 105 11.04 11.80 -16.61
C SER A 105 11.59 11.47 -15.21
N ASN A 106 10.73 11.48 -14.19
CA ASN A 106 11.12 11.12 -12.83
C ASN A 106 11.47 9.63 -12.67
N LEU A 107 10.70 8.74 -13.32
CA LEU A 107 10.96 7.30 -13.33
C LEU A 107 12.27 6.98 -14.09
N GLU A 108 12.46 7.57 -15.26
CA GLU A 108 13.68 7.45 -16.07
C GLU A 108 14.91 7.97 -15.34
N ARG A 109 14.81 9.12 -14.65
CA ARG A 109 15.88 9.63 -13.79
C ARG A 109 16.21 8.65 -12.67
N SER A 110 15.19 8.09 -12.02
CA SER A 110 15.37 7.07 -10.99
C SER A 110 16.08 5.83 -11.56
N LYS A 111 15.74 5.41 -12.78
CA LYS A 111 16.40 4.32 -13.52
C LYS A 111 17.87 4.61 -13.81
N LYS A 112 18.18 5.75 -14.43
CA LYS A 112 19.56 6.14 -14.77
C LYS A 112 20.48 6.23 -13.54
N GLY A 113 19.94 6.68 -12.40
CA GLY A 113 20.70 6.74 -11.15
C GLY A 113 20.82 5.43 -10.38
N ASN A 114 20.33 4.30 -10.92
CA ASN A 114 20.19 3.01 -10.23
C ASN A 114 19.60 3.14 -8.82
N GLN A 115 18.66 4.08 -8.65
CA GLN A 115 18.08 4.38 -7.34
C GLN A 115 17.07 3.30 -6.96
N SER A 116 17.08 2.86 -5.69
CA SER A 116 15.99 2.05 -5.16
C SER A 116 14.66 2.80 -5.28
N LEU A 117 13.58 2.07 -5.52
CA LEU A 117 12.25 2.65 -5.75
C LEU A 117 11.15 1.64 -5.42
N TRP A 118 10.24 2.03 -4.54
CA TRP A 118 8.99 1.31 -4.31
C TRP A 118 7.83 2.15 -4.82
N LEU A 119 7.35 1.85 -6.02
CA LEU A 119 6.29 2.62 -6.66
C LEU A 119 4.92 1.99 -6.36
N VAL A 120 4.09 2.65 -5.55
CA VAL A 120 2.76 2.16 -5.19
C VAL A 120 1.70 2.81 -6.07
N LEU A 121 0.85 1.98 -6.67
CA LEU A 121 -0.32 2.41 -7.40
C LEU A 121 -1.59 1.75 -6.83
N PHE A 122 -2.67 2.52 -6.84
CA PHE A 122 -4.02 2.03 -6.62
C PHE A 122 -4.81 2.20 -7.92
N PRO A 123 -4.86 1.20 -8.82
CA PRO A 123 -5.58 1.30 -10.09
C PRO A 123 -7.07 1.64 -9.97
N GLU A 124 -7.73 1.38 -8.84
CA GLU A 124 -9.09 1.87 -8.54
C GLU A 124 -9.15 3.42 -8.52
N GLY A 125 -8.04 4.03 -8.11
CA GLY A 125 -7.81 5.46 -8.04
C GLY A 125 -8.56 6.18 -6.92
N THR A 126 -9.46 5.52 -6.20
CA THR A 126 -10.21 6.07 -5.07
C THR A 126 -10.81 4.92 -4.26
N VAL A 127 -11.11 5.19 -3.00
CA VAL A 127 -11.80 4.25 -2.11
C VAL A 127 -13.24 3.94 -2.56
N VAL A 128 -13.76 2.81 -2.05
CA VAL A 128 -15.16 2.42 -2.17
C VAL A 128 -16.04 3.36 -1.36
N SER A 129 -17.08 3.89 -2.01
CA SER A 129 -18.13 4.72 -1.41
C SER A 129 -19.42 4.50 -2.20
N PRO A 130 -20.59 4.90 -1.67
CA PRO A 130 -21.85 4.75 -2.40
C PRO A 130 -21.82 5.41 -3.79
N SER A 131 -21.20 6.60 -3.87
CA SER A 131 -21.09 7.35 -5.13
C SER A 131 -20.13 6.70 -6.12
N THR A 132 -18.98 6.20 -5.65
CA THR A 132 -17.97 5.56 -6.52
C THR A 132 -18.42 4.19 -6.98
N ARG A 133 -19.17 3.44 -6.16
CA ARG A 133 -19.85 2.19 -6.59
C ARG A 133 -20.86 2.44 -7.69
N LYS A 134 -21.77 3.41 -7.51
CA LYS A 134 -22.74 3.76 -8.56
C LYS A 134 -22.04 4.08 -9.89
N ARG A 135 -20.96 4.86 -9.83
CA ARG A 135 -20.17 5.22 -11.03
C ARG A 135 -19.48 4.01 -11.67
N SER A 136 -18.96 3.08 -10.89
CA SER A 136 -18.33 1.85 -11.41
C SER A 136 -19.35 0.94 -12.07
N LYS A 137 -20.51 0.76 -11.43
CA LYS A 137 -21.61 0.00 -11.99
C LYS A 137 -22.07 0.56 -13.33
N SER A 138 -22.31 1.87 -13.43
CA SER A 138 -22.67 2.50 -14.70
C SER A 138 -21.57 2.38 -15.75
N PHE A 139 -20.29 2.43 -15.35
CA PHE A 139 -19.19 2.19 -16.29
C PHE A 139 -19.18 0.74 -16.78
N ALA A 140 -19.43 -0.24 -15.91
CA ALA A 140 -19.51 -1.65 -16.25
C ALA A 140 -20.67 -1.93 -17.24
N GLU A 141 -21.87 -1.39 -16.94
CA GLU A 141 -23.05 -1.50 -17.81
C GLU A 141 -22.82 -0.90 -19.20
N LEU A 142 -22.17 0.27 -19.28
CA LEU A 142 -21.86 0.93 -20.56
C LEU A 142 -20.85 0.18 -21.42
N ASN A 143 -20.00 -0.67 -20.80
CA ASN A 143 -18.95 -1.42 -21.50
C ASN A 143 -19.29 -2.92 -21.60
N ASP A 144 -20.52 -3.31 -21.27
CA ASP A 144 -20.98 -4.71 -21.24
C ASP A 144 -20.08 -5.63 -20.39
N MET A 145 -19.74 -5.14 -19.19
CA MET A 145 -18.88 -5.83 -18.23
C MET A 145 -19.59 -6.05 -16.90
N LYS A 146 -19.17 -7.08 -16.17
CA LYS A 146 -19.59 -7.30 -14.79
C LYS A 146 -18.79 -6.40 -13.84
N ASP A 147 -19.48 -5.63 -12.99
CA ASP A 147 -18.82 -4.86 -11.93
C ASP A 147 -18.36 -5.78 -10.78
N ASN A 148 -17.32 -5.35 -10.09
CA ASN A 148 -16.79 -6.02 -8.90
C ASN A 148 -17.64 -5.69 -7.67
N LYS A 149 -17.70 -6.63 -6.70
CA LYS A 149 -18.53 -6.51 -5.51
C LYS A 149 -17.85 -5.70 -4.40
N TYR A 150 -16.57 -5.95 -4.15
CA TYR A 150 -15.81 -5.39 -3.03
C TYR A 150 -14.73 -4.39 -3.44
N THR A 151 -14.32 -4.41 -4.72
CA THR A 151 -13.33 -3.49 -5.30
C THR A 151 -13.93 -2.63 -6.40
N LEU A 152 -13.31 -1.49 -6.74
CA LEU A 152 -13.66 -0.76 -7.96
C LEU A 152 -12.98 -1.37 -9.19
N LEU A 153 -13.61 -1.20 -10.36
CA LEU A 153 -12.94 -1.54 -11.62
C LEU A 153 -11.68 -0.69 -11.81
N PRO A 154 -10.54 -1.32 -12.14
CA PRO A 154 -9.26 -0.63 -12.20
C PRO A 154 -9.10 0.20 -13.48
N ARG A 155 -8.19 1.17 -13.43
CA ARG A 155 -7.73 1.94 -14.58
C ARG A 155 -6.32 1.49 -14.97
N SER A 156 -6.15 1.11 -16.22
CA SER A 156 -4.92 0.51 -16.75
C SER A 156 -3.86 1.54 -17.15
N THR A 157 -4.24 2.75 -17.58
CA THR A 157 -3.32 3.73 -18.19
C THR A 157 -2.09 4.05 -17.33
N GLY A 158 -2.29 4.36 -16.04
CA GLY A 158 -1.20 4.73 -15.14
C GLY A 158 -0.28 3.56 -14.82
N LEU A 159 -0.87 2.37 -14.61
CA LEU A 159 -0.11 1.16 -14.34
C LEU A 159 0.72 0.75 -15.57
N ARG A 160 0.10 0.69 -16.76
CA ARG A 160 0.80 0.38 -18.01
C ARG A 160 1.96 1.33 -18.25
N LEU A 161 1.72 2.64 -18.13
CA LEU A 161 2.77 3.66 -18.29
C LEU A 161 3.97 3.38 -17.38
N CYS A 162 3.72 3.19 -16.08
CA CYS A 162 4.81 2.96 -15.12
C CYS A 162 5.52 1.64 -15.36
N THR A 163 4.79 0.57 -15.67
CA THR A 163 5.36 -0.74 -15.99
C THR A 163 6.22 -0.67 -17.26
N THR A 164 5.72 -0.07 -18.34
CA THR A 164 6.48 0.09 -19.59
C THR A 164 7.77 0.91 -19.36
N THR A 165 7.71 2.01 -18.62
CA THR A 165 8.90 2.84 -18.34
C THR A 165 9.96 2.12 -17.50
N LEU A 166 9.53 1.23 -16.59
CA LEU A 166 10.42 0.54 -15.66
C LEU A 166 10.75 -0.89 -16.07
N ALA A 167 10.22 -1.41 -17.18
CA ALA A 167 10.23 -2.83 -17.54
C ALA A 167 11.64 -3.45 -17.59
N ASP A 168 12.62 -2.66 -18.00
CA ASP A 168 14.04 -3.03 -18.08
C ASP A 168 14.78 -2.94 -16.72
N SER A 169 14.12 -2.47 -15.67
CA SER A 169 14.70 -2.24 -14.34
C SER A 169 14.04 -3.01 -13.21
N ILE A 170 12.94 -3.72 -13.48
CA ILE A 170 12.21 -4.53 -12.50
C ILE A 170 11.86 -5.90 -13.05
N ASP A 171 11.98 -6.92 -12.21
CA ASP A 171 11.63 -8.30 -12.60
C ASP A 171 10.15 -8.61 -12.37
N TYR A 172 9.53 -8.00 -11.35
CA TYR A 172 8.18 -8.32 -10.90
C TYR A 172 7.36 -7.08 -10.53
N ILE A 173 6.04 -7.19 -10.76
CA ILE A 173 5.02 -6.37 -10.09
C ILE A 173 4.50 -7.15 -8.89
N TYR A 174 4.55 -6.56 -7.71
CA TYR A 174 3.94 -7.11 -6.51
C TYR A 174 2.50 -6.63 -6.39
N ASP A 175 1.60 -7.55 -6.11
CA ASP A 175 0.18 -7.29 -6.05
C ASP A 175 -0.37 -7.64 -4.67
N PHE A 176 -0.85 -6.63 -3.96
CA PHE A 176 -1.34 -6.72 -2.58
C PHE A 176 -2.86 -6.67 -2.55
N THR A 177 -3.49 -7.62 -1.89
CA THR A 177 -4.92 -7.56 -1.56
C THR A 177 -5.04 -7.38 -0.06
N ILE A 178 -5.56 -6.23 0.36
CA ILE A 178 -5.64 -5.81 1.75
C ILE A 178 -7.08 -5.96 2.24
N GLY A 179 -7.24 -6.67 3.36
CA GLY A 179 -8.49 -6.84 4.09
C GLY A 179 -8.32 -6.45 5.56
N TYR A 180 -9.38 -5.95 6.18
CA TYR A 180 -9.33 -5.42 7.54
C TYR A 180 -10.25 -6.21 8.47
N SER A 181 -9.71 -6.63 9.62
CA SER A 181 -10.52 -7.28 10.65
C SER A 181 -11.63 -6.35 11.15
N GLY A 182 -12.81 -6.90 11.42
CA GLY A 182 -13.95 -6.14 11.94
C GLY A 182 -14.80 -5.45 10.87
N ILE A 183 -14.47 -5.61 9.59
CA ILE A 183 -15.32 -5.18 8.47
C ILE A 183 -16.10 -6.38 7.93
N ASN A 184 -17.40 -6.22 7.73
CA ASN A 184 -18.27 -7.23 7.13
C ASN A 184 -18.47 -6.99 5.62
N ALA A 185 -18.93 -8.01 4.90
CA ALA A 185 -19.14 -7.97 3.45
C ALA A 185 -20.09 -6.86 2.96
N ASN A 186 -21.01 -6.39 3.81
CA ASN A 186 -22.00 -5.37 3.49
C ASN A 186 -21.57 -3.97 3.91
N ASP A 187 -20.46 -3.86 4.65
CA ASP A 187 -19.96 -2.57 5.11
C ASP A 187 -19.23 -1.85 3.99
N ILE A 188 -19.17 -0.52 4.10
CA ILE A 188 -18.27 0.29 3.29
C ILE A 188 -17.03 0.54 4.15
N PRO A 189 -15.87 -0.05 3.82
CA PRO A 189 -14.71 -0.03 4.70
C PRO A 189 -14.31 1.36 5.17
N GLU A 190 -14.34 2.35 4.26
CA GLU A 190 -13.99 3.74 4.57
C GLU A 190 -14.93 4.39 5.60
N GLN A 191 -16.19 3.97 5.68
CA GLN A 191 -17.12 4.49 6.67
C GLN A 191 -16.90 3.88 8.06
N VAL A 192 -16.35 2.66 8.12
CA VAL A 192 -16.02 1.96 9.36
C VAL A 192 -14.70 2.48 9.91
N TYR A 193 -13.62 2.42 9.11
CA TYR A 193 -12.29 2.87 9.52
C TYR A 193 -11.85 4.12 8.77
N THR A 194 -12.46 5.25 9.12
CA THR A 194 -11.99 6.57 8.73
C THR A 194 -10.63 6.88 9.37
N ILE A 195 -9.84 7.78 8.78
CA ILE A 195 -8.60 8.28 9.41
C ILE A 195 -8.84 8.76 10.84
N GLN A 196 -9.94 9.48 11.09
CA GLN A 196 -10.25 10.00 12.41
C GLN A 196 -10.54 8.88 13.42
N SER A 197 -11.32 7.89 13.02
CA SER A 197 -11.64 6.73 13.87
C SER A 197 -10.40 5.95 14.27
N VAL A 198 -9.50 5.73 13.30
CA VAL A 198 -8.28 4.95 13.49
C VAL A 198 -7.33 5.62 14.48
N PHE A 199 -7.11 6.93 14.34
CA PHE A 199 -6.08 7.62 15.13
C PHE A 199 -6.58 8.37 16.37
N PHE A 200 -7.88 8.69 16.47
CA PHE A 200 -8.40 9.55 17.54
C PHE A 200 -9.55 8.95 18.34
N PHE A 201 -10.27 7.96 17.82
CA PHE A 201 -11.45 7.39 18.50
C PHE A 201 -11.28 5.92 18.90
N ASN A 202 -10.04 5.40 18.93
CA ASN A 202 -9.71 4.03 19.35
C ASN A 202 -10.50 2.95 18.57
N PHE A 203 -10.90 3.27 17.33
CA PHE A 203 -11.65 2.38 16.47
C PHE A 203 -10.85 2.11 15.20
N PHE A 204 -10.08 1.02 15.23
CA PHE A 204 -9.11 0.65 14.22
C PHE A 204 -9.07 -0.88 14.02
N PRO A 205 -8.62 -1.36 12.86
CA PRO A 205 -8.47 -2.79 12.63
C PRO A 205 -7.38 -3.37 13.53
N LYS A 206 -7.68 -4.43 14.29
CA LYS A 206 -6.69 -5.15 15.11
C LYS A 206 -5.74 -6.00 14.27
N GLN A 207 -6.23 -6.49 13.14
CA GLN A 207 -5.45 -7.23 12.16
C GLN A 207 -5.67 -6.64 10.77
N VAL A 208 -4.56 -6.39 10.08
CA VAL A 208 -4.54 -6.00 8.67
C VAL A 208 -4.05 -7.20 7.89
N HIS A 209 -4.95 -7.85 7.16
CA HIS A 209 -4.64 -9.01 6.35
C HIS A 209 -4.13 -8.56 5.00
N VAL A 210 -3.04 -9.16 4.53
CA VAL A 210 -2.43 -8.81 3.23
C VAL A 210 -2.11 -10.09 2.46
N TYR A 211 -2.85 -10.34 1.38
CA TYR A 211 -2.47 -11.36 0.41
C TYR A 211 -1.45 -10.78 -0.57
N VAL A 212 -0.30 -11.44 -0.70
CA VAL A 212 0.80 -10.99 -1.56
C VAL A 212 1.03 -12.02 -2.66
N ARG A 213 1.00 -11.56 -3.91
CA ARG A 213 1.43 -12.32 -5.08
C ARG A 213 2.32 -11.46 -5.97
N ARG A 214 3.01 -12.07 -6.94
CA ARG A 214 3.86 -11.32 -7.89
C ARG A 214 3.73 -11.82 -9.32
N PHE A 215 3.84 -10.89 -10.27
CA PHE A 215 3.77 -11.17 -11.70
C PHE A 215 5.09 -10.79 -12.36
N LYS A 216 5.70 -11.72 -13.11
CA LYS A 216 6.90 -11.44 -13.89
C LYS A 216 6.59 -10.39 -14.94
N VAL A 217 7.38 -9.32 -15.01
CA VAL A 217 7.14 -8.20 -15.94
C VAL A 217 7.10 -8.69 -17.38
N ASN A 218 8.01 -9.59 -17.75
CA ASN A 218 8.07 -10.18 -19.09
C ASN A 218 6.85 -11.06 -19.46
N SER A 219 5.99 -11.42 -18.49
CA SER A 219 4.74 -12.15 -18.73
C SER A 219 3.52 -11.25 -18.91
N ILE A 220 3.68 -9.93 -18.73
CA ILE A 220 2.59 -8.96 -18.78
C ILE A 220 2.56 -8.36 -20.20
N PRO A 221 1.38 -8.28 -20.85
CA PRO A 221 1.28 -7.78 -22.23
C PRO A 221 1.36 -6.25 -22.28
N ILE A 222 2.50 -5.66 -21.92
CA ILE A 222 2.70 -4.20 -21.80
C ILE A 222 2.63 -3.46 -23.15
N GLU A 223 2.98 -4.15 -24.24
CA GLU A 223 3.04 -3.57 -25.59
C GLU A 223 1.64 -3.27 -26.14
N ASN A 224 0.69 -4.20 -25.94
CA ASN A 224 -0.69 -4.08 -26.43
C ASN A 224 -1.60 -3.50 -25.33
N GLU A 225 -2.13 -2.30 -25.58
CA GLU A 225 -2.99 -1.60 -24.61
C GLU A 225 -4.27 -2.37 -24.25
N THR A 226 -4.90 -3.01 -25.23
CA THR A 226 -6.15 -3.76 -25.03
C THR A 226 -5.90 -5.02 -24.22
N GLU A 227 -4.85 -5.77 -24.55
CA GLU A 227 -4.46 -6.98 -23.81
C GLU A 227 -4.03 -6.64 -22.38
N PHE A 228 -3.27 -5.55 -22.19
CA PHE A 228 -2.92 -5.06 -20.86
C PHE A 228 -4.15 -4.69 -20.04
N ASN A 229 -5.11 -4.01 -20.67
CA ASN A 229 -6.34 -3.63 -20.00
C ASN A 229 -7.13 -4.86 -19.54
N ASN A 230 -7.26 -5.87 -20.39
CA ASN A 230 -7.92 -7.14 -20.06
C ASN A 230 -7.17 -7.90 -18.96
N TRP A 231 -5.84 -7.96 -19.04
CA TRP A 231 -4.99 -8.53 -18.00
C TRP A 231 -5.24 -7.84 -16.64
N ASN A 232 -5.27 -6.51 -16.62
CA ASN A 232 -5.50 -5.73 -15.41
C ASN A 232 -6.92 -5.93 -14.83
N LEU A 233 -7.92 -6.03 -15.69
CA LEU A 233 -9.30 -6.34 -15.29
C LEU A 233 -9.40 -7.73 -14.63
N GLU A 234 -8.75 -8.75 -15.22
CA GLU A 234 -8.75 -10.11 -14.64
C GLU A 234 -8.06 -10.13 -13.27
N ARG A 235 -6.94 -9.41 -13.11
CA ARG A 235 -6.28 -9.29 -11.79
C ARG A 235 -7.22 -8.70 -10.74
N TRP A 236 -8.05 -7.72 -11.10
CA TRP A 236 -9.03 -7.13 -10.18
C TRP A 236 -10.22 -8.03 -9.88
N LYS A 237 -10.63 -8.85 -10.84
CA LYS A 237 -11.64 -9.88 -10.61
C LYS A 237 -11.14 -10.91 -9.60
N GLU A 238 -9.92 -11.40 -9.76
CA GLU A 238 -9.27 -12.31 -8.79
C GLU A 238 -9.14 -11.65 -7.39
N LYS A 239 -8.81 -10.36 -7.32
CA LYS A 239 -8.81 -9.61 -6.04
C LYS A 239 -10.18 -9.58 -5.40
N ASP A 240 -11.24 -9.38 -6.19
CA ASP A 240 -12.60 -9.36 -5.69
C ASP A 240 -13.01 -10.71 -5.11
N GLU A 241 -12.60 -11.81 -5.76
CA GLU A 241 -12.78 -13.18 -5.26
C GLU A 241 -11.99 -13.45 -3.97
N LEU A 242 -10.75 -12.95 -3.87
CA LEU A 242 -9.97 -13.00 -2.62
C LEU A 242 -10.66 -12.23 -1.50
N MET A 243 -11.23 -11.07 -1.78
CA MET A 243 -12.00 -10.30 -0.80
C MET A 243 -13.29 -11.02 -0.40
N ASP A 244 -13.98 -11.68 -1.33
CA ASP A 244 -15.14 -12.51 -1.02
C ASP A 244 -14.78 -13.65 -0.06
N HIS A 245 -13.66 -14.34 -0.32
CA HIS A 245 -13.14 -15.37 0.56
C HIS A 245 -12.80 -14.78 1.94
N PHE A 246 -12.11 -13.64 1.99
CA PHE A 246 -11.74 -12.96 3.22
C PHE A 246 -12.97 -12.62 4.06
N TYR A 247 -14.01 -12.01 3.47
CA TYR A 247 -15.22 -11.68 4.22
C TYR A 247 -16.00 -12.91 4.71
N LYS A 248 -15.87 -14.06 4.03
CA LYS A 248 -16.51 -15.32 4.44
C LYS A 248 -15.73 -16.09 5.50
N LYS A 249 -14.38 -15.98 5.51
CA LYS A 249 -13.50 -16.84 6.32
C LYS A 249 -12.67 -16.08 7.35
N GLY A 250 -12.63 -14.76 7.28
CA GLY A 250 -11.84 -13.88 8.15
C GLY A 250 -10.32 -13.91 7.89
N LYS A 251 -9.88 -14.60 6.84
CA LYS A 251 -8.48 -14.72 6.41
C LYS A 251 -8.41 -15.01 4.92
N PHE A 252 -7.27 -14.72 4.29
CA PHE A 252 -7.03 -15.09 2.90
C PHE A 252 -6.73 -16.58 2.74
N PRO A 253 -6.96 -17.16 1.55
CA PRO A 253 -6.67 -18.57 1.30
C PRO A 253 -5.18 -18.86 1.41
N ASN A 254 -4.84 -19.99 2.03
CA ASN A 254 -3.48 -20.50 2.11
C ASN A 254 -3.39 -21.74 1.22
N ASN A 255 -3.10 -21.53 -0.06
CA ASN A 255 -2.96 -22.62 -1.02
C ASN A 255 -1.51 -23.12 -0.98
N SER A 256 -1.18 -23.96 0.00
CA SER A 256 0.09 -24.68 0.03
C SER A 256 -0.14 -26.07 -0.56
N SER A 257 0.22 -26.26 -1.84
CA SER A 257 0.08 -27.53 -2.56
C SER A 257 1.04 -28.64 -2.10
N SER A 258 1.96 -28.33 -1.17
CA SER A 258 2.99 -29.21 -0.66
C SER A 258 3.05 -29.15 0.86
N SER A 259 3.65 -30.17 1.49
CA SER A 259 3.97 -30.28 2.92
C SER A 259 4.93 -29.20 3.45
N ASP A 260 5.01 -28.08 2.75
CA ASP A 260 5.89 -26.97 2.99
C ASP A 260 5.15 -25.92 3.83
N THR A 261 5.90 -25.31 4.74
CA THR A 261 5.45 -24.44 5.83
C THR A 261 4.34 -23.45 5.47
N ASP A 262 3.45 -23.20 6.45
CA ASP A 262 2.42 -22.16 6.42
C ASP A 262 2.98 -20.86 5.81
N ARG A 263 2.53 -20.45 4.61
CA ARG A 263 3.01 -19.23 3.91
C ARG A 263 2.38 -17.96 4.50
N VAL A 264 2.07 -18.00 5.78
CA VAL A 264 1.44 -16.94 6.55
C VAL A 264 2.40 -16.48 7.64
N ILE A 265 2.54 -15.17 7.77
CA ILE A 265 3.26 -14.55 8.88
C ILE A 265 2.33 -13.64 9.66
N ASP A 266 2.52 -13.62 10.98
CA ASP A 266 1.95 -12.64 11.89
C ASP A 266 3.09 -11.74 12.37
N ILE A 267 3.03 -10.46 12.02
CA ILE A 267 4.04 -9.47 12.40
C ILE A 267 3.39 -8.21 12.98
N PRO A 268 3.74 -7.80 14.20
CA PRO A 268 3.20 -6.58 14.79
C PRO A 268 3.70 -5.34 14.04
N ILE A 269 2.82 -4.34 13.89
CA ILE A 269 3.19 -3.03 13.34
C ILE A 269 3.88 -2.22 14.44
N GLN A 270 5.18 -2.38 14.55
CA GLN A 270 6.00 -1.72 15.59
C GLN A 270 7.38 -1.32 15.08
N LEU A 271 8.00 -0.36 15.77
CA LEU A 271 9.38 0.02 15.54
C LEU A 271 10.34 -1.10 15.95
N ASN A 272 11.32 -1.40 15.09
CA ASN A 272 12.32 -2.44 15.36
C ASN A 272 13.26 -2.08 16.52
N ASN A 273 13.55 -0.80 16.74
CA ASN A 273 14.41 -0.30 17.82
C ASN A 273 13.74 0.89 18.53
N SER A 274 12.72 0.62 19.35
CA SER A 274 11.87 1.67 19.92
C SER A 274 12.65 2.78 20.64
N LEU A 275 13.69 2.49 21.44
CA LEU A 275 14.41 3.53 22.20
C LEU A 275 15.22 4.50 21.32
N LEU A 276 15.97 3.98 20.34
CA LEU A 276 16.81 4.80 19.45
C LEU A 276 15.94 5.58 18.46
N ASP A 277 14.92 4.92 17.92
CA ASP A 277 14.00 5.55 16.97
C ASP A 277 13.20 6.68 17.65
N LEU A 278 12.78 6.49 18.91
CA LEU A 278 12.10 7.52 19.69
C LEU A 278 13.01 8.68 20.11
N ALA A 279 14.26 8.40 20.51
CA ALA A 279 15.21 9.44 20.87
C ALA A 279 15.44 10.42 19.70
N GLN A 280 15.48 9.91 18.46
CA GLN A 280 15.61 10.74 17.26
C GLN A 280 14.41 11.67 17.06
N ILE A 281 13.18 11.23 17.38
CA ILE A 281 11.97 12.06 17.27
C ILE A 281 12.07 13.27 18.20
N TRP A 282 12.49 13.06 19.45
CA TRP A 282 12.63 14.13 20.44
C TRP A 282 13.73 15.14 20.07
N VAL A 283 14.82 14.71 19.45
CA VAL A 283 15.87 15.63 18.94
C VAL A 283 15.30 16.66 17.96
N PHE A 284 14.31 16.28 17.14
CA PHE A 284 13.68 17.20 16.20
C PHE A 284 12.50 17.98 16.78
N ILE A 285 11.78 17.46 17.78
CA ILE A 285 10.61 18.14 18.37
C ILE A 285 11.02 19.18 19.44
N VAL A 286 12.03 18.87 20.27
CA VAL A 286 12.46 19.73 21.39
C VAL A 286 12.82 21.16 20.95
N PRO A 287 13.55 21.39 19.84
CA PRO A 287 13.84 22.74 19.36
C PRO A 287 12.56 23.53 19.00
N TYR A 288 11.55 22.87 18.42
CA TYR A 288 10.30 23.53 18.05
C TYR A 288 9.42 23.81 19.26
N LEU A 289 9.43 22.96 20.30
CA LEU A 289 8.76 23.25 21.57
C LEU A 289 9.34 24.49 22.26
N LEU A 290 10.67 24.69 22.18
CA LEU A 290 11.32 25.89 22.69
C LEU A 290 10.92 27.15 21.91
N VAL A 291 10.80 27.04 20.58
CA VAL A 291 10.31 28.14 19.72
C VAL A 291 8.83 28.44 19.98
N LEU A 292 7.97 27.42 20.11
CA LEU A 292 6.55 27.57 20.41
C LEU A 292 6.34 28.22 21.79
N LYS A 293 7.11 27.80 22.80
CA LYS A 293 7.14 28.43 24.12
C LYS A 293 7.49 29.92 23.97
N LYS A 294 8.55 30.25 23.24
CA LYS A 294 8.96 31.64 23.04
C LYS A 294 7.86 32.47 22.33
N LEU A 295 7.16 31.91 21.35
CA LEU A 295 6.07 32.59 20.64
C LEU A 295 4.80 32.77 21.47
N LEU A 296 4.47 31.80 22.34
CA LEU A 296 3.31 31.86 23.22
C LEU A 296 3.54 32.84 24.38
N PHE A 297 4.73 32.86 24.97
CA PHE A 297 5.06 33.73 26.12
C PHE A 297 5.52 35.15 25.74
N PHE A 298 5.76 35.45 24.46
CA PHE A 298 5.99 36.84 24.01
C PHE A 298 4.70 37.65 23.83
N LYS A 299 3.53 37.00 23.76
CA LYS A 299 2.24 37.69 23.64
C LYS A 299 1.73 38.30 24.95
N ASP A 300 2.30 37.92 26.09
CA ASP A 300 1.84 38.35 27.42
C ASP A 300 2.63 39.55 28.00
N VAL A 301 3.57 40.13 27.24
CA VAL A 301 4.42 41.26 27.70
C VAL A 301 4.07 42.59 27.02
N SER A 302 3.01 42.63 26.21
CA SER A 302 2.55 43.84 25.51
C SER A 302 1.07 44.15 25.78
N ALA A 303 0.67 44.11 27.05
CA ALA A 303 -0.63 44.61 27.53
C ALA A 303 -0.39 45.62 28.66
#